data_AF-A0A9E4LX56-F1
#
_entry.id   AF-A0A9E4LX56-F1
#
_cell.length_a   1.000
_cell.length_b   1.000
_cell.length_c   1.000
_cell.angle_alpha   90.00
_cell.angle_beta   90.00
_cell.angle_gamma   90.00
#
_symmetry.space_group_name_H-M   'P 1'
#
loop_
_entity.id
_entity.type
_entity.pdbx_description
1 polymer ?
#
loop_
_entity_poly.entity_id
_entity_poly.type
_entity_poly.pdbx_seq_one_letter_code
_entity_poly.pdbx_strand_id
1 'polypeptide(L)'
;MLNANLAFVNQIARRASRFLLAVMMSCTAGVAMAADHASVVMYHRFGAVNLPSTNTTLEQFESHLAELASGPYQVMPLIDITTAIINGEELPDYAVAITVDDAFISLYKEAWPRLKEYGFPVTVFVATNAIDRGLRGYASWDQLREMQAQGVDFGSQTHTHPHMHRIDVETGRQEILTSNNRFIEELGIKPQLFAYPYGEYTPEIRDMIKESGFIAAFGQHSGIMHKTQNHFEFPRFAFNEAYGDLNRFKLAINALPIPAVDVSPESMVLDENPPLYGFTINEEIGPLNRVACFASRMGKVQTIVLDRRIEVRLPDAITGTRGRINCTMPHFVNGEETGRWRWLGRQWLP
;
A
#
# COMPACT_ATOMS: atom_id res chain seq x y z
N MET A 1 -22.19 -25.14 67.96
CA MET A 1 -23.16 -26.05 68.61
C MET A 1 -24.50 -25.35 68.56
N LEU A 2 -25.63 -25.91 68.17
CA LEU A 2 -26.02 -27.15 67.51
C LEU A 2 -27.50 -26.89 67.16
N ASN A 3 -27.96 -27.29 65.98
CA ASN A 3 -29.35 -27.63 65.61
C ASN A 3 -30.46 -26.56 65.85
N ALA A 4 -31.01 -25.97 64.79
CA ALA A 4 -32.03 -26.55 63.90
C ALA A 4 -33.41 -26.73 64.56
N ASN A 5 -34.39 -25.98 64.06
CA ASN A 5 -35.68 -26.49 63.57
C ASN A 5 -36.51 -25.31 63.03
N LEU A 6 -36.67 -25.22 61.70
CA LEU A 6 -37.80 -25.78 60.96
C LEU A 6 -39.11 -25.03 61.23
N ALA A 7 -39.56 -24.33 60.18
CA ALA A 7 -40.92 -23.85 59.87
C ALA A 7 -41.08 -22.32 59.81
N PHE A 8 -40.57 -21.72 58.74
CA PHE A 8 -41.23 -20.55 58.12
C PHE A 8 -41.12 -20.67 56.60
N VAL A 9 -41.83 -21.68 56.09
CA VAL A 9 -41.96 -22.04 54.68
C VAL A 9 -43.18 -21.31 54.09
N ASN A 10 -43.00 -20.74 52.90
CA ASN A 10 -44.04 -20.26 51.97
C ASN A 10 -44.74 -18.92 52.24
N GLN A 11 -44.03 -17.82 52.00
CA GLN A 11 -44.62 -16.64 51.36
C GLN A 11 -43.49 -15.79 50.76
N ILE A 12 -43.23 -15.97 49.46
CA ILE A 12 -42.75 -14.99 48.45
C ILE A 12 -42.62 -15.82 47.16
N ALA A 13 -43.76 -16.12 46.55
CA ALA A 13 -43.82 -16.74 45.23
C ALA A 13 -44.93 -16.03 44.47
N ARG A 14 -44.54 -14.99 43.71
CA ARG A 14 -45.18 -14.45 42.50
C ARG A 14 -44.67 -13.03 42.25
N ARG A 15 -43.52 -12.93 41.57
CA ARG A 15 -43.13 -11.85 40.65
C ARG A 15 -41.74 -12.21 40.12
N ALA A 16 -41.71 -13.20 39.24
CA ALA A 16 -40.54 -13.52 38.43
C ALA A 16 -41.00 -13.70 36.98
N SER A 17 -40.15 -13.26 36.07
CA SER A 17 -40.15 -13.54 34.63
C SER A 17 -41.08 -12.70 33.74
N ARG A 18 -40.63 -11.46 33.51
CA ARG A 18 -40.63 -10.86 32.16
C ARG A 18 -39.23 -10.30 31.89
N PHE A 19 -38.28 -11.19 31.64
CA PHE A 19 -37.05 -10.82 30.93
C PHE A 19 -37.27 -11.15 29.46
N LEU A 20 -37.32 -10.12 28.62
CA LEU A 20 -37.20 -10.28 27.18
C LEU A 20 -35.84 -10.93 26.91
N LEU A 21 -35.86 -12.13 26.36
CA LEU A 21 -34.70 -12.72 25.70
C LEU A 21 -34.57 -12.01 24.35
N ALA A 22 -33.87 -10.87 24.31
CA ALA A 22 -33.36 -10.34 23.07
C ALA A 22 -32.16 -11.22 22.68
N VAL A 23 -32.41 -12.21 21.83
CA VAL A 23 -31.34 -12.96 21.17
C VAL A 23 -30.66 -11.97 20.21
N MET A 24 -29.57 -11.34 20.65
CA MET A 24 -28.62 -10.73 19.73
C MET A 24 -27.98 -11.87 18.94
N MET A 25 -28.56 -12.18 17.79
CA MET A 25 -27.89 -12.98 16.77
C MET A 25 -26.83 -12.07 16.17
N SER A 26 -25.65 -12.01 16.80
CA SER A 26 -24.47 -11.41 16.19
C SER A 26 -24.08 -12.30 15.02
N CYS A 27 -24.57 -11.95 13.82
CA CYS A 27 -23.95 -12.40 12.59
C CYS A 27 -22.56 -11.75 12.53
N THR A 28 -21.57 -12.38 13.15
CA THR A 28 -20.19 -12.21 12.68
C THR A 28 -20.13 -12.91 11.33
N ALA A 29 -20.43 -12.16 10.27
CA ALA A 29 -20.05 -12.57 8.93
C ALA A 29 -18.54 -12.79 9.00
N GLY A 30 -18.11 -14.06 9.01
CA GLY A 30 -16.70 -14.40 9.03
C GLY A 30 -16.05 -13.75 7.82
N VAL A 31 -15.10 -12.85 8.05
CA VAL A 31 -14.28 -12.32 6.98
C VAL A 31 -13.59 -13.51 6.34
N ALA A 32 -13.72 -13.68 5.02
CA ALA A 32 -13.01 -14.71 4.30
C ALA A 32 -11.50 -14.39 4.37
N MET A 33 -10.82 -15.05 5.31
CA MET A 33 -9.36 -15.10 5.39
C MET A 33 -8.91 -16.16 4.40
N ALA A 34 -8.26 -15.73 3.31
CA ALA A 34 -7.66 -16.60 2.29
C ALA A 34 -6.88 -15.82 1.20
N ALA A 35 -6.54 -14.54 1.42
CA ALA A 35 -5.78 -13.76 0.45
C ALA A 35 -4.29 -13.72 0.82
N ASP A 36 -3.42 -13.66 -0.17
CA ASP A 36 -1.96 -13.54 -0.04
C ASP A 36 -1.44 -12.21 -0.62
N HIS A 37 -2.34 -11.24 -0.69
CA HIS A 37 -2.10 -9.98 -1.36
C HIS A 37 -2.89 -8.83 -0.73
N ALA A 38 -2.45 -7.61 -1.03
CA ALA A 38 -3.16 -6.39 -0.65
C ALA A 38 -2.94 -5.27 -1.67
N SER A 39 -3.92 -4.38 -1.78
CA SER A 39 -3.74 -3.12 -2.50
C SER A 39 -3.15 -2.07 -1.57
N VAL A 40 -2.15 -1.33 -2.03
CA VAL A 40 -1.57 -0.21 -1.28
C VAL A 40 -1.78 1.07 -2.08
N VAL A 41 -2.54 2.01 -1.51
CA VAL A 41 -2.82 3.31 -2.14
C VAL A 41 -1.89 4.38 -1.57
N MET A 42 -1.45 5.30 -2.41
CA MET A 42 -0.49 6.34 -2.06
C MET A 42 -0.98 7.73 -2.46
N TYR A 43 -1.01 8.63 -1.48
CA TYR A 43 -1.31 10.06 -1.65
C TYR A 43 -0.10 10.92 -1.24
N HIS A 44 -0.17 12.23 -1.49
CA HIS A 44 0.84 13.20 -1.06
C HIS A 44 0.17 14.43 -0.42
N ARG A 45 -0.55 15.24 -1.23
CA ARG A 45 -1.27 16.43 -0.78
C ARG A 45 -2.78 16.28 -0.94
N PHE A 46 -3.52 17.08 -0.18
CA PHE A 46 -4.98 17.09 -0.17
C PHE A 46 -5.49 18.53 -0.30
N GLY A 47 -6.30 18.81 -1.32
CA GLY A 47 -6.91 20.13 -1.53
C GLY A 47 -5.93 21.28 -1.82
N ALA A 48 -4.69 20.99 -2.22
CA ALA A 48 -3.70 22.00 -2.58
C ALA A 48 -4.00 22.62 -3.95
N VAL A 49 -3.85 23.95 -4.06
CA VAL A 49 -4.10 24.69 -5.30
C VAL A 49 -2.84 24.71 -6.17
N ASN A 50 -2.99 24.58 -7.49
CA ASN A 50 -1.92 24.67 -8.51
C ASN A 50 -0.81 23.61 -8.38
N LEU A 51 -1.08 22.45 -7.76
CA LEU A 51 -0.12 21.35 -7.61
C LEU A 51 -0.70 19.99 -8.06
N PRO A 52 -1.31 19.88 -9.25
CA PRO A 52 -2.15 18.74 -9.63
C PRO A 52 -1.40 17.40 -9.71
N SER A 53 -0.08 17.41 -9.90
CA SER A 53 0.73 16.18 -9.98
C SER A 53 0.96 15.50 -8.64
N THR A 54 0.81 16.22 -7.53
CA THR A 54 1.03 15.73 -6.15
C THR A 54 -0.17 15.99 -5.24
N ASN A 55 -1.27 16.50 -5.79
CA ASN A 55 -2.49 16.79 -5.04
C ASN A 55 -3.58 15.80 -5.39
N THR A 56 -4.39 15.43 -4.41
CA THR A 56 -5.72 14.84 -4.61
C THR A 56 -6.74 15.86 -4.12
N THR A 57 -7.79 16.12 -4.89
CA THR A 57 -8.82 17.06 -4.43
C THR A 57 -9.54 16.48 -3.21
N LEU A 58 -10.12 17.35 -2.37
CA LEU A 58 -10.88 16.87 -1.21
C LEU A 58 -12.09 16.04 -1.66
N GLU A 59 -12.76 16.43 -2.75
CA GLU A 59 -13.88 15.66 -3.32
C GLU A 59 -13.45 14.26 -3.76
N GLN A 60 -12.30 14.14 -4.45
CA GLN A 60 -11.75 12.83 -4.81
C GLN A 60 -11.46 11.99 -3.56
N PHE A 61 -10.79 12.57 -2.58
CA PHE A 61 -10.44 11.86 -1.36
C PHE A 61 -11.67 11.41 -0.56
N GLU A 62 -12.69 12.26 -0.41
CA GLU A 62 -13.97 11.89 0.22
C GLU A 62 -14.66 10.74 -0.52
N SER A 63 -14.66 10.77 -1.85
CA SER A 63 -15.22 9.67 -2.65
C SER A 63 -14.47 8.35 -2.44
N HIS A 64 -13.14 8.40 -2.26
CA HIS A 64 -12.32 7.24 -1.95
C HIS A 64 -12.66 6.67 -0.56
N LEU A 65 -12.78 7.53 0.46
CA LEU A 65 -13.12 7.12 1.82
C LEU A 65 -14.53 6.50 1.88
N ALA A 66 -15.50 7.13 1.23
CA ALA A 66 -16.87 6.62 1.16
C ALA A 66 -16.94 5.26 0.45
N GLU A 67 -16.15 5.05 -0.61
CA GLU A 67 -16.05 3.77 -1.29
C GLU A 67 -15.42 2.69 -0.40
N LEU A 68 -14.32 3.01 0.29
CA LEU A 68 -13.69 2.09 1.23
C LEU A 68 -14.64 1.68 2.36
N ALA A 69 -15.46 2.61 2.85
CA ALA A 69 -16.38 2.38 3.97
C ALA A 69 -17.64 1.61 3.57
N SER A 70 -18.10 1.74 2.33
CA SER A 70 -19.34 1.12 1.85
C SER A 70 -19.12 -0.20 1.11
N GLY A 71 -17.91 -0.44 0.61
CA GLY A 71 -17.53 -1.66 -0.10
C GLY A 71 -17.07 -2.80 0.80
N PRO A 72 -16.56 -3.91 0.21
CA PRO A 72 -16.09 -5.09 0.95
C PRO A 72 -14.70 -4.92 1.60
N TYR A 73 -14.10 -3.74 1.50
CA TYR A 73 -12.68 -3.52 1.79
C TYR A 73 -12.35 -3.59 3.27
N GLN A 74 -11.17 -4.14 3.58
CA GLN A 74 -10.60 -4.16 4.92
C GLN A 74 -9.40 -3.22 4.94
N VAL A 75 -9.61 -2.01 5.45
CA VAL A 75 -8.51 -1.04 5.60
C VAL A 75 -7.68 -1.41 6.81
N MET A 76 -6.43 -1.81 6.60
CA MET A 76 -5.54 -2.34 7.64
C MET A 76 -4.24 -1.53 7.74
N PRO A 77 -3.56 -1.53 8.91
CA PRO A 77 -2.23 -0.95 9.02
C PRO A 77 -1.26 -1.62 8.03
N LEU A 78 -0.44 -0.81 7.34
CA LEU A 78 0.49 -1.33 6.34
C LEU A 78 1.51 -2.30 6.96
N ILE A 79 1.93 -2.04 8.20
CA ILE A 79 2.87 -2.90 8.92
C ILE A 79 2.31 -4.30 9.17
N ASP A 80 1.01 -4.42 9.45
CA ASP A 80 0.34 -5.71 9.68
C ASP A 80 0.23 -6.48 8.36
N ILE A 81 -0.20 -5.80 7.28
CA ILE A 81 -0.24 -6.38 5.93
C ILE A 81 1.15 -6.89 5.52
N THR A 82 2.17 -6.06 5.76
CA THR A 82 3.56 -6.37 5.40
C THR A 82 4.07 -7.58 6.16
N THR A 83 3.86 -7.60 7.48
CA THR A 83 4.29 -8.71 8.33
C THR A 83 3.59 -10.01 7.94
N ALA A 84 2.28 -9.97 7.69
CA ALA A 84 1.52 -11.15 7.26
C ALA A 84 2.05 -11.72 5.94
N ILE A 85 2.25 -10.87 4.92
CA ILE A 85 2.79 -11.31 3.61
C ILE A 85 4.20 -11.90 3.76
N ILE A 86 5.07 -11.29 4.55
CA ILE A 86 6.43 -11.78 4.80
C ILE A 86 6.41 -13.16 5.49
N ASN A 87 5.51 -13.34 6.45
CA ASN A 87 5.39 -14.59 7.21
C ASN A 87 4.60 -15.68 6.47
N GLY A 88 4.00 -15.36 5.31
CA GLY A 88 3.11 -16.28 4.60
C GLY A 88 1.77 -16.50 5.31
N GLU A 89 1.35 -15.54 6.14
CA GLU A 89 0.06 -15.54 6.81
C GLU A 89 -1.04 -15.03 5.86
N GLU A 90 -2.26 -15.50 6.07
CA GLU A 90 -3.40 -15.09 5.26
C GLU A 90 -3.90 -13.70 5.64
N LEU A 91 -4.28 -12.93 4.63
CA LEU A 91 -4.98 -11.67 4.73
C LEU A 91 -6.48 -11.87 4.44
N PRO A 92 -7.34 -10.96 4.92
CA PRO A 92 -8.69 -10.89 4.43
C PRO A 92 -8.68 -10.53 2.93
N ASP A 93 -9.64 -11.08 2.17
CA ASP A 93 -9.88 -10.56 0.81
C ASP A 93 -10.20 -9.05 0.87
N TYR A 94 -9.86 -8.33 -0.19
CA TYR A 94 -9.99 -6.87 -0.27
C TYR A 94 -9.21 -6.10 0.83
N ALA A 95 -8.08 -6.64 1.31
CA ALA A 95 -7.14 -5.90 2.14
C ALA A 95 -6.60 -4.66 1.42
N VAL A 96 -6.70 -3.49 2.06
CA VAL A 96 -6.20 -2.21 1.55
C VAL A 96 -5.38 -1.49 2.61
N ALA A 97 -4.20 -0.98 2.25
CA ALA A 97 -3.46 -0.01 3.08
C ALA A 97 -3.49 1.38 2.45
N ILE A 98 -3.61 2.40 3.30
CA ILE A 98 -3.52 3.81 2.93
C ILE A 98 -2.15 4.34 3.35
N THR A 99 -1.44 4.92 2.39
CA THR A 99 -0.12 5.55 2.62
C THR A 99 -0.12 7.00 2.16
N VAL A 100 0.66 7.82 2.84
CA VAL A 100 0.88 9.22 2.46
C VAL A 100 2.36 9.53 2.51
N ASP A 101 2.90 10.04 1.40
CA ASP A 101 4.32 10.41 1.29
C ASP A 101 4.53 11.88 1.67
N ASP A 102 5.79 12.22 2.01
CA ASP A 102 6.34 13.56 2.26
C ASP A 102 5.85 14.32 3.51
N ALA A 103 4.78 13.88 4.17
CA ALA A 103 4.21 14.54 5.35
C ALA A 103 3.85 16.03 5.14
N PHE A 104 3.24 16.36 3.99
CA PHE A 104 2.72 17.70 3.75
C PHE A 104 1.67 18.13 4.79
N ILE A 105 1.60 19.42 5.13
CA ILE A 105 0.69 19.93 6.16
C ILE A 105 -0.80 19.63 5.87
N SER A 106 -1.17 19.46 4.60
CA SER A 106 -2.53 19.06 4.20
C SER A 106 -2.92 17.68 4.73
N LEU A 107 -1.95 16.77 4.96
CA LEU A 107 -2.21 15.50 5.64
C LEU A 107 -2.80 15.76 7.03
N TYR A 108 -2.11 16.57 7.83
CA TYR A 108 -2.52 16.87 9.20
C TYR A 108 -3.85 17.64 9.25
N LYS A 109 -4.02 18.63 8.37
CA LYS A 109 -5.19 19.53 8.40
C LYS A 109 -6.44 18.92 7.77
N GLU A 110 -6.28 18.17 6.68
CA GLU A 110 -7.41 17.73 5.87
C GLU A 110 -7.62 16.22 5.92
N ALA A 111 -6.59 15.43 5.63
CA ALA A 111 -6.77 13.98 5.47
C ALA A 111 -6.91 13.24 6.80
N TRP A 112 -6.05 13.52 7.77
CA TRP A 112 -6.00 12.79 9.04
C TRP A 112 -7.30 12.91 9.86
N PRO A 113 -7.95 14.09 10.00
CA PRO A 113 -9.25 14.18 10.67
C PRO A 113 -10.32 13.29 10.04
N ARG A 114 -10.35 13.20 8.70
CA ARG A 114 -11.31 12.37 7.96
C ARG A 114 -11.01 10.89 8.11
N LEU A 115 -9.74 10.49 7.98
CA LEU A 115 -9.32 9.10 8.22
C LEU A 115 -9.70 8.64 9.63
N LYS A 116 -9.54 9.51 10.63
CA LYS A 116 -9.99 9.24 12.01
C LYS A 116 -11.50 9.05 12.13
N GLU A 117 -12.30 9.85 11.43
CA GLU A 117 -13.77 9.72 11.43
C GLU A 117 -14.22 8.34 10.90
N TYR A 118 -13.54 7.85 9.86
CA TYR A 118 -13.79 6.49 9.32
C TYR A 118 -13.11 5.37 10.12
N GLY A 119 -12.22 5.69 11.07
CA GLY A 119 -11.41 4.70 11.77
C GLY A 119 -10.37 4.02 10.89
N PHE A 120 -9.96 4.65 9.78
CA PHE A 120 -9.02 4.06 8.83
C PHE A 120 -7.56 4.30 9.26
N PRO A 121 -6.76 3.24 9.39
CA PRO A 121 -5.33 3.38 9.64
C PRO A 121 -4.60 3.99 8.44
N VAL A 122 -3.52 4.70 8.72
CA VAL A 122 -2.65 5.31 7.71
C VAL A 122 -1.19 5.20 8.13
N THR A 123 -0.33 4.91 7.16
CA THR A 123 1.12 4.99 7.31
C THR A 123 1.67 6.20 6.57
N VAL A 124 2.49 7.01 7.22
CA VAL A 124 3.08 8.22 6.65
C VAL A 124 4.58 8.00 6.40
N PHE A 125 5.03 8.10 5.16
CA PHE A 125 6.44 8.07 4.82
C PHE A 125 7.02 9.48 4.89
N VAL A 126 8.08 9.68 5.68
CA VAL A 126 8.59 11.03 5.99
C VAL A 126 10.02 11.22 5.50
N ALA A 127 10.23 12.30 4.74
CA ALA A 127 11.55 12.86 4.49
C ALA A 127 11.90 13.88 5.58
N THR A 128 12.81 13.51 6.49
CA THR A 128 12.96 14.20 7.77
C THR A 128 13.52 15.63 7.66
N ASN A 129 14.38 15.91 6.67
CA ASN A 129 15.00 17.23 6.51
C ASN A 129 13.97 18.34 6.21
N ALA A 130 12.88 18.02 5.51
CA ALA A 130 11.85 19.01 5.21
C ALA A 130 11.15 19.52 6.49
N ILE A 131 10.96 18.62 7.45
CA ILE A 131 10.35 18.92 8.75
C ILE A 131 11.38 19.61 9.67
N ASP A 132 12.61 19.10 9.72
CA ASP A 132 13.70 19.69 10.53
C ASP A 132 13.96 21.15 10.16
N ARG A 133 13.89 21.47 8.87
CA ARG A 133 14.07 22.84 8.37
C ARG A 133 12.84 23.73 8.52
N GLY A 134 11.73 23.19 9.02
CA GLY A 134 10.46 23.92 9.13
C GLY A 134 9.96 24.45 7.79
N LEU A 135 10.14 23.68 6.71
CA LEU A 135 9.77 24.14 5.37
C LEU A 135 8.26 24.42 5.30
N ARG A 136 7.90 25.56 4.71
CA ARG A 136 6.50 25.95 4.54
C ARG A 136 5.76 24.88 3.74
N GLY A 137 4.63 24.41 4.27
CA GLY A 137 3.78 23.42 3.61
C GLY A 137 3.99 21.98 4.07
N TYR A 138 4.86 21.74 5.04
CA TYR A 138 5.05 20.46 5.72
C TYR A 138 4.46 20.50 7.13
N ALA A 139 4.08 19.32 7.66
CA ALA A 139 3.74 19.18 9.07
C ALA A 139 4.98 19.39 9.95
N SER A 140 4.79 19.80 11.21
CA SER A 140 5.86 19.87 12.20
C SER A 140 6.01 18.55 12.95
N TRP A 141 7.15 18.35 13.64
CA TRP A 141 7.34 17.20 14.52
C TRP A 141 6.30 17.11 15.64
N ASP A 142 5.86 18.25 16.19
CA ASP A 142 4.77 18.26 17.19
C ASP A 142 3.46 17.70 16.62
N GLN A 143 3.14 18.06 15.37
CA GLN A 143 1.96 17.55 14.68
C GLN A 143 2.09 16.04 14.38
N LEU A 144 3.28 15.59 13.99
CA LEU A 144 3.53 14.16 13.78
C LEU A 144 3.44 13.36 15.09
N ARG A 145 3.92 13.90 16.21
CA ARG A 145 3.75 13.31 17.56
C ARG A 145 2.27 13.19 17.94
N GLU A 146 1.47 14.22 17.65
CA GLU A 146 0.02 14.17 17.93
C GLU A 146 -0.67 13.07 17.10
N MET A 147 -0.28 12.93 15.83
CA MET A 147 -0.75 11.86 14.96
C MET A 147 -0.33 10.48 15.47
N GLN A 148 0.93 10.32 15.87
CA GLN A 148 1.46 9.08 16.44
C GLN A 148 0.70 8.65 17.70
N ALA A 149 0.41 9.60 18.60
CA ALA A 149 -0.33 9.34 19.83
C ALA A 149 -1.77 8.84 19.60
N GLN A 150 -2.30 9.00 18.38
CA GLN A 150 -3.62 8.52 17.96
C GLN A 150 -3.53 7.37 16.95
N GLY A 151 -2.38 6.68 16.87
CA GLY A 151 -2.24 5.44 16.11
C GLY A 151 -1.86 5.59 14.65
N VAL A 152 -1.40 6.77 14.21
CA VAL A 152 -0.75 6.88 12.88
C VAL A 152 0.62 6.22 12.92
N ASP A 153 0.88 5.38 11.92
CA ASP A 153 2.17 4.72 11.75
C ASP A 153 3.11 5.52 10.83
N PHE A 154 4.42 5.34 11.00
CA PHE A 154 5.42 6.13 10.29
C PHE A 154 6.52 5.27 9.66
N GLY A 155 6.77 5.51 8.37
CA GLY A 155 7.85 4.94 7.58
C GLY A 155 8.90 5.99 7.20
N SER A 156 10.09 5.55 6.81
CA SER A 156 11.16 6.45 6.35
C SER A 156 11.07 6.70 4.84
N GLN A 157 11.30 7.95 4.43
CA GLN A 157 11.47 8.36 3.03
C GLN A 157 12.79 9.13 2.86
N THR A 158 13.85 8.64 3.53
CA THR A 158 15.20 9.25 3.65
C THR A 158 15.26 10.51 4.51
N HIS A 159 16.41 11.19 4.54
CA HIS A 159 16.56 12.48 5.19
C HIS A 159 16.25 13.61 4.18
N THR A 160 16.98 13.67 3.06
CA THR A 160 16.94 14.79 2.11
C THR A 160 16.07 14.58 0.88
N HIS A 161 15.43 13.42 0.74
CA HIS A 161 14.58 13.04 -0.40
C HIS A 161 15.33 13.01 -1.76
N PRO A 162 16.50 12.36 -1.88
CA PRO A 162 17.26 12.34 -3.12
C PRO A 162 16.66 11.39 -4.15
N HIS A 163 17.00 11.59 -5.42
CA HIS A 163 16.82 10.55 -6.45
C HIS A 163 17.77 9.39 -6.16
N MET A 164 17.28 8.33 -5.52
CA MET A 164 18.14 7.29 -4.94
C MET A 164 19.03 6.57 -5.97
N HIS A 165 18.58 6.47 -7.22
CA HIS A 165 19.38 5.87 -8.30
C HIS A 165 20.61 6.72 -8.72
N ARG A 166 20.73 7.94 -8.19
CA ARG A 166 21.81 8.90 -8.54
C ARG A 166 22.83 9.10 -7.43
N ILE A 167 22.65 8.45 -6.30
CA ILE A 167 23.59 8.50 -5.18
C ILE A 167 24.29 7.16 -5.04
N ASP A 168 25.52 7.17 -4.53
CA ASP A 168 26.20 5.93 -4.20
C ASP A 168 25.64 5.32 -2.90
N VAL A 169 26.00 4.05 -2.68
CA VAL A 169 25.56 3.27 -1.53
C VAL A 169 25.94 3.93 -0.20
N GLU A 170 27.11 4.56 -0.12
CA GLU A 170 27.58 5.18 1.13
C GLU A 170 26.77 6.43 1.47
N THR A 171 26.53 7.30 0.49
CA THR A 171 25.62 8.44 0.63
C THR A 171 24.21 7.96 1.02
N GLY A 172 23.73 6.87 0.40
CA GLY A 172 22.48 6.23 0.77
C GLY A 172 22.45 5.78 2.24
N ARG A 173 23.53 5.17 2.76
CA ARG A 173 23.63 4.79 4.18
C ARG A 173 23.57 5.99 5.11
N GLN A 174 24.23 7.09 4.75
CA GLN A 174 24.20 8.32 5.54
C GLN A 174 22.80 8.96 5.56
N GLU A 175 22.08 8.93 4.44
CA GLU A 175 20.68 9.36 4.35
C GLU A 175 19.78 8.59 5.33
N ILE A 176 19.93 7.26 5.34
CA ILE A 176 19.13 6.39 6.22
C ILE A 176 19.53 6.54 7.69
N LEU A 177 20.84 6.61 7.99
CA LEU A 177 21.33 6.81 9.35
C LEU A 177 20.80 8.12 9.94
N THR A 178 20.90 9.21 9.18
CA THR A 178 20.42 10.52 9.62
C THR A 178 18.91 10.51 9.80
N SER A 179 18.16 9.95 8.84
CA SER A 179 16.70 9.80 8.93
C SER A 179 16.30 9.04 10.20
N ASN A 180 16.90 7.87 10.44
CA ASN A 180 16.61 7.04 11.60
C ASN A 180 16.91 7.74 12.94
N ASN A 181 18.03 8.46 13.04
CA ASN A 181 18.35 9.21 14.25
C ASN A 181 17.29 10.28 14.54
N ARG A 182 16.82 10.99 13.51
CA ARG A 182 15.74 11.98 13.67
C ARG A 182 14.41 11.35 14.09
N PHE A 183 14.06 10.19 13.55
CA PHE A 183 12.87 9.44 14.02
C PHE A 183 12.97 9.01 15.48
N ILE A 184 14.14 8.53 15.92
CA ILE A 184 14.36 8.14 17.32
C ILE A 184 14.25 9.35 18.24
N GLU A 185 14.86 10.48 17.85
CA GLU A 185 14.84 11.72 18.63
C GLU A 185 13.45 12.33 18.73
N GLU A 186 12.67 12.35 17.65
CA GLU A 186 11.41 13.09 17.58
C GLU A 186 10.17 12.23 17.90
N LEU A 187 10.20 10.94 17.54
CA LEU A 187 9.07 10.03 17.65
C LEU A 187 9.37 8.79 18.52
N GLY A 188 10.59 8.64 19.03
CA GLY A 188 10.97 7.51 19.89
C GLY A 188 10.97 6.16 19.19
N ILE A 189 10.93 6.12 17.86
CA ILE A 189 10.86 4.89 17.07
C ILE A 189 11.96 4.87 16.00
N LYS A 190 12.36 3.66 15.60
CA LYS A 190 13.10 3.44 14.34
C LYS A 190 12.10 2.88 13.32
N PRO A 191 11.86 3.53 12.16
CA PRO A 191 10.90 3.04 11.19
C PRO A 191 11.29 1.66 10.64
N GLN A 192 10.29 0.80 10.42
CA GLN A 192 10.47 -0.55 9.87
C GLN A 192 10.19 -0.63 8.37
N LEU A 193 9.42 0.33 7.85
CA LEU A 193 9.02 0.42 6.45
C LEU A 193 9.72 1.59 5.77
N PHE A 194 10.06 1.42 4.50
CA PHE A 194 10.75 2.43 3.69
C PHE A 194 10.00 2.73 2.38
N ALA A 195 9.91 4.00 1.97
CA ALA A 195 9.45 4.36 0.63
C ALA A 195 10.60 5.02 -0.14
N TYR A 196 10.88 4.55 -1.35
CA TYR A 196 11.88 5.19 -2.21
C TYR A 196 11.33 6.54 -2.68
N PRO A 197 12.05 7.66 -2.47
CA PRO A 197 11.75 8.92 -3.14
C PRO A 197 11.50 8.70 -4.64
N TYR A 198 10.35 9.16 -5.13
CA TYR A 198 9.91 9.01 -6.52
C TYR A 198 9.74 7.55 -7.02
N GLY A 199 9.81 6.57 -6.12
CA GLY A 199 9.80 5.14 -6.46
C GLY A 199 11.03 4.69 -7.25
N GLU A 200 12.17 5.36 -7.08
CA GLU A 200 13.40 5.12 -7.85
C GLU A 200 14.47 4.45 -6.99
N TYR A 201 15.16 3.45 -7.53
CA TYR A 201 16.28 2.77 -6.88
C TYR A 201 17.14 2.02 -7.90
N THR A 202 18.31 1.55 -7.47
CA THR A 202 19.07 0.49 -8.14
C THR A 202 19.05 -0.77 -7.27
N PRO A 203 19.40 -1.96 -7.80
CA PRO A 203 19.55 -3.17 -6.99
C PRO A 203 20.50 -2.99 -5.79
N GLU A 204 21.62 -2.27 -5.96
CA GLU A 204 22.59 -2.01 -4.89
C GLU A 204 22.00 -1.13 -3.78
N ILE A 205 21.22 -0.12 -4.15
CA ILE A 205 20.50 0.71 -3.18
C ILE A 205 19.43 -0.10 -2.45
N ARG A 206 18.65 -0.92 -3.16
CA ARG A 206 17.64 -1.80 -2.57
C ARG A 206 18.28 -2.73 -1.52
N ASP A 207 19.40 -3.34 -1.86
CA ASP A 207 20.11 -4.25 -0.96
C ASP A 207 20.68 -3.49 0.26
N MET A 208 21.16 -2.27 0.08
CA MET A 208 21.57 -1.39 1.18
C MET A 208 20.40 -1.02 2.12
N ILE A 209 19.21 -0.74 1.57
CA ILE A 209 18.01 -0.48 2.39
C ILE A 209 17.69 -1.72 3.24
N LYS A 210 17.76 -2.92 2.67
CA LYS A 210 17.61 -4.18 3.43
C LYS A 210 18.64 -4.31 4.55
N GLU A 211 19.92 -4.07 4.25
CA GLU A 211 21.01 -4.11 5.24
C GLU A 211 20.83 -3.09 6.38
N SER A 212 20.13 -1.98 6.13
CA SER A 212 19.88 -0.93 7.12
C SER A 212 18.82 -1.30 8.18
N GLY A 213 18.18 -2.46 8.02
CA GLY A 213 17.25 -3.05 8.99
C GLY A 213 15.78 -2.74 8.76
N PHE A 214 15.40 -2.25 7.58
CA PHE A 214 13.99 -2.22 7.18
C PHE A 214 13.50 -3.64 6.83
N ILE A 215 12.22 -3.92 7.03
CA ILE A 215 11.63 -5.23 6.70
C ILE A 215 11.05 -5.27 5.28
N ALA A 216 10.69 -4.11 4.73
CA ALA A 216 10.12 -3.95 3.41
C ALA A 216 10.33 -2.53 2.89
N ALA A 217 10.27 -2.39 1.56
CA ALA A 217 10.36 -1.10 0.90
C ALA A 217 9.38 -0.98 -0.29
N PHE A 218 8.92 0.24 -0.54
CA PHE A 218 7.82 0.52 -1.46
C PHE A 218 8.23 1.46 -2.59
N GLY A 219 7.92 1.05 -3.82
CA GLY A 219 8.01 1.90 -5.00
C GLY A 219 6.76 2.75 -5.22
N GLN A 220 6.63 3.31 -6.43
CA GLN A 220 5.46 4.08 -6.86
C GLN A 220 4.83 3.52 -8.15
N HIS A 221 5.20 2.30 -8.54
CA HIS A 221 4.64 1.61 -9.71
C HIS A 221 3.33 0.92 -9.34
N SER A 222 2.37 0.94 -10.27
CA SER A 222 1.02 0.41 -10.06
C SER A 222 1.03 -1.11 -10.01
N GLY A 223 0.44 -1.70 -8.98
CA GLY A 223 0.43 -3.16 -8.82
C GLY A 223 -0.08 -3.55 -7.45
N ILE A 224 -0.21 -4.86 -7.25
CA ILE A 224 -0.71 -5.45 -6.03
C ILE A 224 0.44 -6.09 -5.27
N MET A 225 0.50 -5.82 -3.97
CA MET A 225 1.49 -6.39 -3.06
C MET A 225 1.21 -7.89 -2.93
N HIS A 226 2.22 -8.74 -3.16
CA HIS A 226 2.06 -10.19 -3.18
C HIS A 226 3.34 -10.91 -2.75
N LYS A 227 3.21 -12.07 -2.11
CA LYS A 227 4.32 -12.88 -1.57
C LYS A 227 5.41 -13.29 -2.57
N THR A 228 5.11 -13.29 -3.88
CA THR A 228 6.11 -13.65 -4.91
C THR A 228 7.04 -12.50 -5.27
N GLN A 229 6.74 -11.28 -4.83
CA GLN A 229 7.54 -10.09 -5.14
C GLN A 229 8.68 -9.95 -4.15
N ASN A 230 9.75 -9.26 -4.56
CA ASN A 230 10.77 -8.82 -3.62
C ASN A 230 10.15 -7.81 -2.64
N HIS A 231 10.20 -8.09 -1.35
CA HIS A 231 9.59 -7.25 -0.30
C HIS A 231 10.21 -5.85 -0.21
N PHE A 232 11.37 -5.64 -0.84
CA PHE A 232 12.00 -4.32 -0.97
C PHE A 232 11.62 -3.58 -2.25
N GLU A 233 10.59 -4.04 -2.95
CA GLU A 233 10.13 -3.50 -4.23
C GLU A 233 8.59 -3.48 -4.32
N PHE A 234 7.88 -3.42 -3.19
CA PHE A 234 6.44 -3.53 -3.21
C PHE A 234 5.76 -2.38 -3.97
N PRO A 235 4.72 -2.67 -4.78
CA PRO A 235 4.02 -1.67 -5.58
C PRO A 235 3.07 -0.81 -4.74
N ARG A 236 2.76 0.38 -5.26
CA ARG A 236 1.72 1.27 -4.72
C ARG A 236 0.99 1.99 -5.85
N PHE A 237 -0.33 2.14 -5.70
CA PHE A 237 -1.13 2.96 -6.62
C PHE A 237 -1.06 4.43 -6.20
N ALA A 238 -0.35 5.22 -7.00
CA ALA A 238 -0.28 6.67 -6.85
C ALA A 238 -1.59 7.35 -7.28
N PHE A 239 -2.16 8.16 -6.39
CA PHE A 239 -3.33 8.99 -6.67
C PHE A 239 -2.96 10.48 -6.60
N ASN A 240 -3.36 11.21 -7.65
CA ASN A 240 -3.28 12.67 -7.76
C ASN A 240 -4.49 13.16 -8.55
N GLU A 241 -4.60 14.45 -8.89
CA GLU A 241 -5.81 15.00 -9.50
C GLU A 241 -6.15 14.31 -10.83
N ALA A 242 -5.15 14.01 -11.64
CA ALA A 242 -5.32 13.35 -12.94
C ALA A 242 -5.67 11.86 -12.84
N TYR A 243 -5.42 11.25 -11.68
CA TYR A 243 -5.56 9.81 -11.46
C TYR A 243 -6.45 9.46 -10.27
N GLY A 244 -7.13 10.45 -9.69
CA GLY A 244 -7.95 10.36 -8.48
C GLY A 244 -9.43 10.16 -8.75
N ASP A 245 -9.82 9.76 -9.96
CA ASP A 245 -11.21 9.44 -10.24
C ASP A 245 -11.63 8.12 -9.57
N LEU A 246 -12.91 8.05 -9.18
CA LEU A 246 -13.43 6.91 -8.42
C LEU A 246 -13.36 5.59 -9.19
N ASN A 247 -13.50 5.61 -10.52
CA ASN A 247 -13.45 4.36 -11.31
C ASN A 247 -12.04 3.77 -11.30
N ARG A 248 -11.03 4.61 -11.45
CA ARG A 248 -9.63 4.20 -11.31
C ARG A 248 -9.30 3.76 -9.89
N PHE A 249 -9.83 4.45 -8.88
CA PHE A 249 -9.66 4.05 -7.49
C PHE A 249 -10.23 2.64 -7.25
N LYS A 250 -11.47 2.38 -7.69
CA LYS A 250 -12.11 1.05 -7.68
C LYS A 250 -11.26 0.01 -8.39
N LEU A 251 -10.76 0.32 -9.59
CA LEU A 251 -9.90 -0.60 -10.33
C LEU A 251 -8.65 -1.00 -9.54
N ALA A 252 -8.01 -0.05 -8.84
CA ALA A 252 -6.83 -0.31 -8.03
C ALA A 252 -7.13 -1.18 -6.81
N ILE A 253 -8.12 -0.82 -6.01
CA ILE A 253 -8.44 -1.54 -4.76
C ILE A 253 -9.15 -2.88 -4.98
N ASN A 254 -9.70 -3.13 -6.17
CA ASN A 254 -10.23 -4.44 -6.57
C ASN A 254 -9.23 -5.29 -7.35
N ALA A 255 -8.04 -4.78 -7.67
CA ALA A 255 -7.09 -5.54 -8.45
C ALA A 255 -6.54 -6.75 -7.67
N LEU A 256 -6.03 -7.71 -8.44
CA LEU A 256 -5.41 -8.95 -7.98
C LEU A 256 -3.96 -8.98 -8.47
N PRO A 257 -3.06 -9.75 -7.85
CA PRO A 257 -1.70 -9.84 -8.36
C PRO A 257 -1.63 -10.69 -9.63
N ILE A 258 -0.68 -10.35 -10.51
CA ILE A 258 -0.05 -11.37 -11.35
C ILE A 258 1.14 -11.90 -10.52
N PRO A 259 1.16 -13.20 -10.15
CA PRO A 259 2.21 -13.81 -9.32
C PRO A 259 3.48 -14.00 -10.14
N ALA A 260 4.12 -12.89 -10.47
CA ALA A 260 5.31 -12.82 -11.29
C ALA A 260 6.56 -13.14 -10.45
N VAL A 261 7.45 -13.92 -11.04
CA VAL A 261 8.80 -14.26 -10.59
C VAL A 261 9.76 -14.11 -11.76
N ASP A 262 11.07 -14.24 -11.52
CA ASP A 262 12.09 -14.21 -12.59
C ASP A 262 11.95 -12.99 -13.51
N VAL A 263 11.79 -11.81 -12.92
CA VAL A 263 11.55 -10.57 -13.66
C VAL A 263 12.88 -10.05 -14.21
N SER A 264 12.97 -9.83 -15.53
CA SER A 264 14.20 -9.38 -16.20
C SER A 264 13.95 -8.14 -17.08
N PRO A 265 14.94 -7.23 -17.22
CA PRO A 265 16.14 -7.10 -16.39
C PRO A 265 15.77 -6.76 -14.94
N GLU A 266 16.66 -6.96 -13.96
CA GLU A 266 16.37 -6.69 -12.53
C GLU A 266 16.39 -5.19 -12.20
N SER A 267 17.38 -4.46 -12.73
CA SER A 267 17.47 -3.01 -12.52
C SER A 267 16.36 -2.28 -13.25
N MET A 268 15.77 -1.27 -12.61
CA MET A 268 14.88 -0.33 -13.29
C MET A 268 15.62 0.76 -14.07
N VAL A 269 16.92 0.97 -13.78
CA VAL A 269 17.79 1.86 -14.55
C VAL A 269 18.26 1.09 -15.78
N LEU A 270 18.01 1.65 -16.96
CA LEU A 270 18.22 0.97 -18.22
C LEU A 270 19.65 1.16 -18.73
N ASP A 271 20.39 0.07 -18.83
CA ASP A 271 21.62 0.01 -19.65
C ASP A 271 21.30 -0.15 -21.14
N GLU A 272 20.20 -0.86 -21.44
CA GLU A 272 19.66 -1.07 -22.79
C GLU A 272 18.21 -0.55 -22.87
N ASN A 273 17.92 0.26 -23.90
CA ASN A 273 16.62 0.89 -24.09
C ASN A 273 16.18 0.78 -25.57
N PRO A 274 15.09 0.05 -25.88
CA PRO A 274 14.12 -0.56 -24.96
C PRO A 274 14.64 -1.79 -24.19
N PRO A 275 14.18 -2.01 -22.94
CA PRO A 275 14.55 -3.20 -22.19
C PRO A 275 13.98 -4.47 -22.82
N LEU A 276 14.74 -5.56 -22.72
CA LEU A 276 14.24 -6.93 -22.91
C LEU A 276 13.41 -7.37 -21.70
N TYR A 277 12.26 -6.71 -21.52
CA TYR A 277 11.40 -6.93 -20.36
C TYR A 277 10.66 -8.27 -20.46
N GLY A 278 10.71 -9.06 -19.40
CA GLY A 278 9.83 -10.21 -19.21
C GLY A 278 9.76 -10.69 -17.77
N PHE A 279 8.83 -11.61 -17.51
CA PHE A 279 8.60 -12.22 -16.21
C PHE A 279 7.96 -13.60 -16.38
N THR A 280 8.13 -14.48 -15.40
CA THR A 280 7.51 -15.80 -15.36
C THR A 280 6.33 -15.78 -14.38
N ILE A 281 5.20 -16.34 -14.76
CA ILE A 281 4.05 -16.46 -13.85
C ILE A 281 4.19 -17.77 -13.09
N ASN A 282 4.21 -17.75 -11.74
CA ASN A 282 4.51 -18.94 -10.93
C ASN A 282 3.28 -19.77 -10.53
N GLU A 283 2.06 -19.23 -10.71
CA GLU A 283 0.82 -19.89 -10.27
C GLU A 283 -0.21 -20.04 -11.41
N GLU A 284 -1.11 -21.01 -11.29
CA GLU A 284 -2.21 -21.20 -12.24
C GLU A 284 -3.27 -20.11 -12.06
N ILE A 285 -3.19 -19.08 -12.91
CA ILE A 285 -4.09 -17.92 -12.86
C ILE A 285 -5.07 -17.86 -14.04
N GLY A 286 -5.13 -18.94 -14.84
CA GLY A 286 -5.93 -19.06 -16.04
C GLY A 286 -5.12 -18.93 -17.34
N PRO A 287 -5.79 -18.85 -18.50
CA PRO A 287 -5.12 -18.81 -19.81
C PRO A 287 -4.25 -17.56 -19.98
N LEU A 288 -2.93 -17.75 -20.05
CA LEU A 288 -1.94 -16.66 -20.09
C LEU A 288 -1.96 -15.85 -21.40
N ASN A 289 -2.59 -16.36 -22.46
CA ASN A 289 -2.83 -15.60 -23.69
C ASN A 289 -3.76 -14.39 -23.51
N ARG A 290 -4.37 -14.23 -22.33
CA ARG A 290 -5.18 -13.05 -21.96
C ARG A 290 -4.35 -11.94 -21.31
N VAL A 291 -3.07 -12.16 -21.00
CA VAL A 291 -2.18 -11.11 -20.50
C VAL A 291 -1.95 -10.07 -21.60
N ALA A 292 -2.17 -8.82 -21.27
CA ALA A 292 -1.92 -7.68 -22.15
C ALA A 292 -1.04 -6.65 -21.44
N CYS A 293 0.04 -6.24 -22.09
CA CYS A 293 0.95 -5.22 -21.55
C CYS A 293 0.79 -3.88 -22.28
N PHE A 294 0.96 -2.80 -21.51
CA PHE A 294 0.81 -1.42 -21.96
C PHE A 294 2.01 -0.60 -21.47
N ALA A 295 2.66 0.11 -22.39
CA ALA A 295 3.80 0.98 -22.08
C ALA A 295 3.43 2.46 -22.16
N SER A 296 4.01 3.27 -21.27
CA SER A 296 3.83 4.72 -21.26
C SER A 296 4.08 5.31 -22.65
N ARG A 297 3.14 6.16 -23.12
CA ARG A 297 3.19 6.84 -24.43
C ARG A 297 3.14 5.92 -25.67
N MET A 298 3.09 4.61 -25.49
CA MET A 298 3.02 3.63 -26.59
C MET A 298 1.70 2.87 -26.62
N GLY A 299 0.93 2.89 -25.53
CA GLY A 299 -0.31 2.14 -25.43
C GLY A 299 -0.02 0.63 -25.33
N LYS A 300 -0.86 -0.19 -25.96
CA LYS A 300 -0.70 -1.66 -25.95
C LYS A 300 0.56 -2.05 -26.74
N VAL A 301 1.41 -2.87 -26.13
CA VAL A 301 2.65 -3.38 -26.73
C VAL A 301 2.59 -4.88 -26.98
N GLN A 302 3.54 -5.40 -27.77
CA GLN A 302 3.57 -6.82 -28.09
C GLN A 302 3.88 -7.64 -26.83
N THR A 303 3.02 -8.63 -26.55
CA THR A 303 3.15 -9.58 -25.45
C THR A 303 3.28 -10.98 -26.05
N ILE A 304 4.39 -11.65 -25.77
CA ILE A 304 4.70 -13.00 -26.26
C ILE A 304 4.62 -13.95 -25.06
N VAL A 305 3.86 -15.03 -25.23
CA VAL A 305 3.68 -16.07 -24.19
C VAL A 305 4.47 -17.30 -24.60
N LEU A 306 5.47 -17.67 -23.80
CA LEU A 306 6.33 -18.84 -23.98
C LEU A 306 6.10 -19.77 -22.79
N ASP A 307 5.08 -20.64 -22.90
CA ASP A 307 4.57 -21.41 -21.76
C ASP A 307 4.17 -20.48 -20.60
N ARG A 308 4.91 -20.46 -19.49
CA ARG A 308 4.65 -19.58 -18.33
C ARG A 308 5.38 -18.24 -18.39
N ARG A 309 6.31 -18.09 -19.32
CA ARG A 309 7.13 -16.90 -19.50
C ARG A 309 6.39 -15.87 -20.36
N ILE A 310 6.33 -14.64 -19.88
CA ILE A 310 5.78 -13.49 -20.60
C ILE A 310 6.94 -12.58 -21.01
N GLU A 311 7.04 -12.32 -22.30
CA GLU A 311 8.03 -11.44 -22.90
C GLU A 311 7.32 -10.22 -23.50
N VAL A 312 7.77 -9.03 -23.13
CA VAL A 312 7.20 -7.75 -23.59
C VAL A 312 8.17 -7.13 -24.58
N ARG A 313 7.68 -6.75 -25.76
CA ARG A 313 8.49 -6.10 -26.80
C ARG A 313 7.94 -4.70 -27.06
N LEU A 314 8.79 -3.71 -26.81
CA LEU A 314 8.48 -2.31 -27.09
C LEU A 314 8.87 -1.99 -28.55
N PRO A 315 8.03 -1.22 -29.27
CA PRO A 315 8.34 -0.82 -30.64
C PRO A 315 9.46 0.22 -30.71
N ASP A 316 9.65 1.01 -29.64
CA ASP A 316 10.59 2.11 -29.55
C ASP A 316 11.21 2.20 -28.14
N ALA A 317 12.27 3.00 -28.00
CA ALA A 317 12.87 3.31 -26.71
C ALA A 317 11.88 4.05 -25.78
N ILE A 318 11.97 3.75 -24.49
CA ILE A 318 11.29 4.49 -23.44
C ILE A 318 11.87 5.91 -23.38
N THR A 319 11.01 6.93 -23.38
CA THR A 319 11.41 8.35 -23.37
C THR A 319 10.93 9.07 -22.11
N GLY A 320 11.51 10.24 -21.81
CA GLY A 320 11.16 11.06 -20.65
C GLY A 320 11.97 10.70 -19.41
N THR A 321 11.54 11.18 -18.24
CA THR A 321 12.24 10.90 -16.97
C THR A 321 11.94 9.53 -16.38
N ARG A 322 10.76 8.97 -16.68
CA ARG A 322 10.28 7.67 -16.21
C ARG A 322 9.39 7.03 -17.27
N GLY A 323 9.56 5.73 -17.49
CA GLY A 323 8.61 4.88 -18.22
C GLY A 323 7.87 3.95 -17.27
N ARG A 324 6.66 3.53 -17.64
CA ARG A 324 5.95 2.45 -16.96
C ARG A 324 5.48 1.42 -17.96
N ILE A 325 5.56 0.15 -17.58
CA ILE A 325 4.94 -0.96 -18.28
C ILE A 325 3.97 -1.62 -17.30
N ASN A 326 2.68 -1.69 -17.67
CA ASN A 326 1.66 -2.37 -16.89
C ASN A 326 1.12 -3.55 -17.69
N CYS A 327 1.17 -4.75 -17.13
CA CYS A 327 0.57 -5.94 -17.66
C CYS A 327 -0.67 -6.28 -16.84
N THR A 328 -1.78 -6.51 -17.53
CA THR A 328 -3.06 -6.81 -16.90
C THR A 328 -3.71 -8.04 -17.52
N MET A 329 -4.58 -8.68 -16.75
CA MET A 329 -5.37 -9.81 -17.21
C MET A 329 -6.73 -9.84 -16.49
N PRO A 330 -7.86 -10.03 -17.17
CA PRO A 330 -9.15 -10.20 -16.50
C PRO A 330 -9.14 -11.47 -15.62
N HIS A 331 -9.75 -11.40 -14.45
CA HIS A 331 -9.83 -12.53 -13.53
C HIS A 331 -11.10 -13.35 -13.76
N PHE A 332 -10.95 -14.67 -13.78
CA PHE A 332 -12.02 -15.63 -13.98
C PHE A 332 -12.06 -16.64 -12.84
N VAL A 333 -13.28 -17.03 -12.46
CA VAL A 333 -13.56 -18.13 -11.54
C VAL A 333 -14.59 -19.02 -12.22
N ASN A 334 -14.31 -20.33 -12.34
CA ASN A 334 -15.19 -21.30 -12.99
C ASN A 334 -15.65 -20.91 -14.42
N GLY A 335 -14.81 -20.19 -15.16
CA GLY A 335 -15.10 -19.75 -16.53
C GLY A 335 -15.89 -18.45 -16.65
N GLU A 336 -16.31 -17.84 -15.53
CA GLU A 336 -17.00 -16.55 -15.49
C GLU A 336 -16.05 -15.43 -15.06
N GLU A 337 -16.16 -14.27 -15.70
CA GLU A 337 -15.37 -13.09 -15.33
C GLU A 337 -15.88 -12.51 -14.02
N THR A 338 -14.99 -12.24 -13.07
CA THR A 338 -15.38 -11.72 -11.75
C THR A 338 -15.52 -10.20 -11.71
N GLY A 339 -15.14 -9.51 -12.79
CA GLY A 339 -15.00 -8.06 -12.84
C GLY A 339 -13.71 -7.52 -12.19
N ARG A 340 -12.91 -8.38 -11.54
CA ARG A 340 -11.58 -8.01 -11.01
C ARG A 340 -10.50 -8.21 -12.07
N TRP A 341 -9.44 -7.43 -11.97
CA TRP A 341 -8.31 -7.47 -12.91
C TRP A 341 -7.03 -7.82 -12.17
N ARG A 342 -6.25 -8.74 -12.73
CA ARG A 342 -4.88 -8.99 -12.29
C ARG A 342 -3.95 -7.92 -12.85
N TRP A 343 -3.00 -7.45 -12.04
CA TRP A 343 -2.14 -6.32 -12.37
C TRP A 343 -0.69 -6.56 -11.95
N LEU A 344 0.24 -6.26 -12.86
CA LEU A 344 1.67 -6.12 -12.60
C LEU A 344 2.15 -4.87 -13.31
N GLY A 345 2.64 -3.89 -12.56
CA GLY A 345 3.30 -2.73 -13.14
C GLY A 345 4.77 -2.70 -12.78
N ARG A 346 5.53 -2.04 -13.64
CA ARG A 346 6.94 -1.79 -13.43
C ARG A 346 7.31 -0.40 -13.92
N GLN A 347 8.22 0.24 -13.20
CA GLN A 347 8.78 1.54 -13.57
C GLN A 347 10.19 1.34 -14.15
N TRP A 348 10.55 2.20 -15.10
CA TRP A 348 11.83 2.19 -15.82
C TRP A 348 12.40 3.61 -15.85
N LEU A 349 13.73 3.71 -15.74
CA LEU A 349 14.50 4.93 -15.82
C LEU A 349 15.39 4.85 -17.06
N PRO A 350 15.01 5.53 -18.15
CA PRO A 350 15.69 5.45 -19.45
C PRO A 350 16.97 6.28 -19.56
#